data_AF-A0A8T4PMY6-F1
#
_entry.id   AF-A0A8T4PMY6-F1
#
_cell.length_a   1.000
_cell.length_b   1.000
_cell.length_c   1.000
_cell.angle_alpha   90.00
_cell.angle_beta   90.00
_cell.angle_gamma   90.00
#
_symmetry.space_group_name_H-M   'P 1'
#
loop_
_entity.id
_entity.type
_entity.pdbx_description
1 polymer ?
#
loop_
_entity_poly.entity_id
_entity_poly.type
_entity_poly.pdbx_seq_one_letter_code
_entity_poly.pdbx_strand_id
1 'polypeptide(L)' 'MQKNKKKDVQFCPKCGSTKIRDSNLLPLGDPLQRMGFLGWDCLNCGYTGKDFFIVSEEEYKKISKKWFINK' A
#
# COMPACT_ATOMS: atom_id res chain seq x y z
N MET A 1 -13.93 -17.96 21.86
CA MET A 1 -14.23 -16.90 20.86
C MET A 1 -12.94 -16.55 20.14
N GLN A 2 -12.68 -17.21 19.00
CA GLN A 2 -11.48 -16.94 18.21
C GLN A 2 -11.64 -15.54 17.61
N LYS A 3 -10.94 -14.55 18.18
CA LYS A 3 -10.84 -13.22 17.57
C LYS A 3 -10.14 -13.41 16.24
N ASN A 4 -10.91 -13.53 15.16
CA ASN A 4 -10.44 -13.40 13.80
C ASN A 4 -9.66 -12.09 13.75
N LYS A 5 -8.33 -12.15 13.87
CA LYS A 5 -7.44 -11.04 13.56
C LYS A 5 -7.65 -10.79 12.08
N LYS A 6 -8.60 -9.90 11.74
CA LYS A 6 -8.73 -9.36 10.40
C LYS A 6 -7.36 -8.78 10.05
N LYS A 7 -6.65 -9.47 9.16
CA LYS A 7 -5.39 -8.96 8.60
C LYS A 7 -5.81 -7.92 7.59
N ASP A 8 -5.59 -6.66 7.92
CA ASP A 8 -5.74 -5.58 6.97
C ASP A 8 -4.58 -5.66 5.97
N VAL A 9 -4.93 -5.57 4.70
CA VAL A 9 -4.04 -5.68 3.55
C VAL A 9 -4.08 -4.34 2.84
N GLN A 10 -2.89 -3.84 2.55
CA GLN A 10 -2.72 -2.59 1.86
C GLN A 10 -2.27 -2.83 0.42
N PHE A 11 -2.89 -2.15 -0.54
CA PHE A 11 -2.63 -2.37 -1.96
C PHE A 11 -2.63 -1.07 -2.76
N CYS A 12 -1.93 -1.11 -3.89
CA CYS A 12 -1.77 0.03 -4.77
C CYS A 12 -3.06 0.33 -5.54
N PRO A 13 -3.56 1.58 -5.53
CA PRO A 13 -4.77 1.97 -6.27
C PRO A 13 -4.59 1.87 -7.79
N LYS A 14 -3.35 1.97 -8.30
CA LYS A 14 -3.05 1.99 -9.73
C LYS A 14 -2.96 0.62 -10.37
N CYS A 15 -2.44 -0.36 -9.64
CA CYS A 15 -2.17 -1.69 -10.20
C CYS A 15 -2.74 -2.84 -9.35
N GLY A 16 -3.41 -2.53 -8.23
CA GLY A 16 -3.96 -3.53 -7.32
C GLY A 16 -2.90 -4.29 -6.53
N SER A 17 -1.61 -3.99 -6.68
CA SER A 17 -0.55 -4.80 -6.08
C SER A 17 -0.37 -4.51 -4.59
N THR A 18 -0.25 -5.56 -3.79
CA THR A 18 0.13 -5.50 -2.37
C THR A 18 1.64 -5.40 -2.15
N LYS A 19 2.44 -5.44 -3.23
CA LYS A 19 3.89 -5.21 -3.17
C LYS A 19 4.17 -3.72 -3.01
N ILE A 20 3.96 -3.25 -1.79
CA ILE A 20 4.19 -1.87 -1.38
C ILE A 20 5.27 -1.88 -0.30
N ARG A 21 6.12 -0.85 -0.30
CA ARG A 21 7.06 -0.62 0.78
C ARG A 21 6.78 0.72 1.42
N ASP A 22 7.15 0.84 2.69
CA ASP A 22 7.22 2.12 3.36
C ASP A 22 8.23 2.98 2.59
N SER A 23 7.80 4.14 2.11
CA SER A 23 8.68 5.06 1.41
C SER A 23 9.53 5.77 2.45
N ASN A 24 10.52 5.06 3.01
CA ASN A 24 11.51 5.64 3.90
C ASN A 24 12.39 6.60 3.08
N LEU A 25 12.22 7.90 3.32
CA LEU A 25 13.16 8.90 2.83
C LEU A 25 14.53 8.60 3.47
N LEU A 26 15.53 8.35 2.63
CA LEU A 26 16.92 8.39 3.06
C LEU A 26 17.20 9.75 3.72
N PRO A 27 17.91 9.80 4.87
CA PRO A 27 18.31 11.07 5.47
C PRO A 27 19.31 11.76 4.54
N LEU A 28 18.83 12.61 3.65
CA LEU A 28 19.65 13.64 3.01
C LEU A 28 20.07 14.58 4.14
N GLY A 29 21.38 14.76 4.32
CA GLY A 29 22.06 15.35 5.48
C GLY A 29 21.76 16.82 5.80
N ASP A 30 20.56 17.30 5.51
CA ASP A 30 20.10 18.66 5.75
C ASP A 30 19.01 18.67 6.85
N PRO A 31 19.31 19.19 8.06
CA PRO A 31 18.40 19.15 9.21
C PRO A 31 17.18 20.07 9.09
N LEU A 32 17.05 20.86 8.01
CA LEU A 32 16.00 21.86 7.80
C LEU A 32 14.80 21.37 6.97
N GLN A 33 14.92 20.28 6.21
CA GLN A 33 13.78 19.64 5.53
C GLN A 33 13.15 18.57 6.43
N ARG A 34 12.70 18.98 7.61
CA ARG A 34 12.02 18.06 8.52
C ARG A 34 10.60 17.78 8.00
N MET A 35 10.44 16.52 7.61
CA MET A 35 9.21 15.73 7.65
C MET A 35 8.20 16.04 6.55
N GLY A 36 8.38 15.37 5.40
CA GLY A 36 7.50 15.55 4.26
C GLY A 36 6.94 14.31 3.57
N PHE A 37 7.36 13.06 3.80
CA PHE A 37 6.77 11.93 3.04
C PHE A 37 6.63 10.62 3.82
N LEU A 38 5.52 10.50 4.56
CA LEU A 38 4.94 9.23 5.03
C LEU A 38 4.04 8.63 3.95
N GLY A 39 4.64 8.20 2.84
CA GLY A 39 3.95 7.56 1.73
C GLY A 39 4.31 6.09 1.61
N TRP A 40 3.58 5.39 0.75
CA TRP A 40 3.87 4.04 0.33
C TRP A 40 4.36 4.06 -1.11
N ASP A 41 5.28 3.16 -1.40
CA ASP A 41 5.88 3.02 -2.71
C ASP A 41 5.54 1.65 -3.28
N CYS A 42 4.84 1.61 -4.41
CA CYS A 42 4.45 0.37 -5.05
C CYS A 42 5.58 -0.17 -5.91
N LEU A 43 6.20 -1.26 -5.47
CA LEU A 43 7.31 -1.92 -6.17
C LEU A 43 6.91 -2.55 -7.50
N ASN A 44 5.61 -2.71 -7.77
CA ASN A 44 5.12 -3.31 -9.00
C ASN A 44 4.97 -2.30 -10.15
N CYS A 45 4.61 -1.05 -9.85
CA CYS A 45 4.36 -0.03 -10.86
C CYS A 45 5.15 1.28 -10.66
N GLY A 46 5.91 1.39 -9.56
CA GLY A 46 6.65 2.60 -9.19
C GLY A 46 5.76 3.74 -8.69
N TYR A 47 4.49 3.49 -8.35
CA TYR A 47 3.60 4.52 -7.81
C TYR A 47 3.95 4.84 -6.36
N THR A 48 4.29 6.09 -6.09
CA THR A 48 4.54 6.61 -4.73
C THR A 48 3.41 7.55 -4.31
N GLY A 49 2.82 7.35 -3.13
CA GLY A 49 1.74 8.19 -2.63
C GLY A 49 1.23 7.78 -1.26
N LYS A 50 0.36 8.58 -0.64
CA LYS A 50 -0.29 8.21 0.63
C LYS A 50 -1.63 7.51 0.43
N ASP A 51 -2.17 7.58 -0.77
CA ASP A 51 -3.52 7.14 -1.16
C ASP A 51 -3.63 5.63 -1.42
N PHE A 52 -2.97 4.82 -0.59
CA PHE A 52 -3.05 3.36 -0.70
C PHE A 52 -4.29 2.85 0.02
N PHE A 53 -5.01 1.94 -0.63
CA PHE A 53 -6.21 1.36 -0.05
C PHE A 53 -5.84 0.32 1.00
N ILE A 54 -6.46 0.44 2.18
CA ILE A 54 -6.35 -0.53 3.26
C ILE A 54 -7.72 -1.20 3.40
N VAL A 55 -7.75 -2.50 3.16
CA VAL A 55 -8.98 -3.30 3.28
C VAL A 55 -8.66 -4.61 3.98
N SER A 56 -9.65 -5.28 4.57
CA SER A 56 -9.41 -6.61 5.12
C SER A 56 -9.04 -7.62 4.03
N GLU A 57 -8.23 -8.63 4.36
CA GLU A 57 -7.77 -9.66 3.40
C GLU A 57 -8.92 -10.31 2.61
N GLU A 58 -10.07 -10.52 3.25
CA GLU A 58 -11.27 -11.08 2.62
C GLU A 58 -11.84 -10.15 1.53
N GLU A 59 -11.89 -8.85 1.78
CA GLU A 59 -12.31 -7.84 0.81
C GLU A 59 -11.29 -7.72 -0.31
N TYR A 60 -10.00 -7.73 0.00
CA TYR A 60 -8.94 -7.73 -1.02
C TYR A 60 -9.06 -8.94 -1.96
N LYS A 61 -9.38 -10.15 -1.46
CA LYS A 61 -9.61 -11.33 -2.30
C LYS A 61 -10.81 -11.15 -3.23
N LYS A 62 -11.91 -10.54 -2.76
CA LYS A 62 -13.07 -10.23 -3.62
C LYS A 62 -12.72 -9.20 -4.69
N ILE A 63 -12.04 -8.13 -4.29
CA ILE A 63 -11.68 -7.01 -5.18
C ILE A 63 -10.65 -7.47 -6.21
N SER A 64 -9.56 -8.10 -5.79
CA SER A 64 -8.51 -8.62 -6.69
C SER A 64 -9.09 -9.58 -7.73
N LYS A 65 -9.94 -10.53 -7.31
CA LYS A 65 -10.58 -11.45 -8.25
C LYS A 65 -11.42 -10.69 -9.29
N LYS A 66 -12.17 -9.66 -8.88
CA LYS A 66 -12.95 -8.83 -9.81
C LYS A 66 -12.05 -7.97 -10.73
N TRP A 67 -10.95 -7.45 -10.21
CA TRP A 67 -10.03 -6.56 -10.94
C TRP A 67 -9.19 -7.30 -11.99
N PHE A 68 -8.74 -8.53 -11.69
CA PHE A 68 -7.94 -9.35 -12.60
C PHE A 68 -8.77 -10.13 -13.64
N ILE A 69 -10.07 -10.35 -13.41
CA ILE A 69 -10.94 -11.02 -14.39
C ILE A 69 -11.29 -10.10 -15.57
N ASN A 70 -11.09 -8.79 -15.45
CA ASN A 70 -11.54 -7.81 -16.44
C ASN A 70 -10.38 -7.20 -17.27
N LYS A 71 -9.23 -7.88 -17.34
CA LYS A 71 -8.06 -7.49 -18.14
C LYS A 71 -7.75 -8.59 -19.15
#